data_AF-A0A392MW00-F1
#
_entry.id   AF-A0A392MW00-F1
#
_cell.length_a   1.000
_cell.length_b   1.000
_cell.length_c   1.000
_cell.angle_alpha   90.00
_cell.angle_beta   90.00
_cell.angle_gamma   90.00
#
_symmetry.space_group_name_H-M   'P 1'
#
loop_
_entity.id
_entity.type
_entity.pdbx_description
1 polymer ?
#
loop_
_entity_poly.entity_id
_entity_poly.type
_entity_poly.pdbx_seq_one_letter_code
_entity_poly.pdbx_strand_id
1 'polypeptide(L)'
;MRWEERAGEILSLEASISDFEDMIRASENIFVILASLNDVEEALSEATSWLRNSKPYLVSSNCVSNSVRKVEDLQLLVSQSKHLKVSLEERRMLELVLNNCKKWECGAHSLLDDVQCLFELDNTVHGISSDLLFEVEDFIARIQSAIASGVSLGFDFSDISKLQASCSTLQWCKRALCFCNHSPSLEDVLDVVEGLSHSSVSGALLNVLVDGVEWLRRALEGISRPCNSRRCKLTDIQDILTDYR
;
A
#
# COMPACT_ATOMS: atom_id res chain seq x y z
N MET A 1 0.38 9.01 54.35
CA MET A 1 -0.77 8.28 53.75
C MET A 1 -0.68 6.83 54.16
N ARG A 2 -1.82 6.22 54.51
CA ARG A 2 -1.87 4.75 54.65
C ARG A 2 -1.68 4.17 53.25
N TRP A 3 -0.86 3.12 53.11
CA TRP A 3 -0.51 2.53 51.82
C TRP A 3 -1.74 2.29 50.93
N GLU A 4 -2.85 1.83 51.51
CA GLU A 4 -4.14 1.59 50.83
C GLU A 4 -4.75 2.83 50.19
N GLU A 5 -4.70 3.99 50.84
CA GLU A 5 -5.24 5.24 50.28
C GLU A 5 -4.46 5.61 49.02
N ARG A 6 -3.14 5.51 49.08
CA ARG A 6 -2.26 5.77 47.94
C ARG A 6 -2.45 4.74 46.82
N ALA A 7 -2.67 3.46 47.16
CA ALA A 7 -2.97 2.41 46.20
C ALA A 7 -4.29 2.69 45.45
N GLY A 8 -5.32 3.11 46.18
CA GLY A 8 -6.59 3.54 45.59
C GLY A 8 -6.40 4.73 44.63
N GLU A 9 -5.61 5.73 45.03
CA GLU A 9 -5.29 6.88 44.19
C GLU A 9 -4.55 6.49 42.90
N ILE A 10 -3.48 5.70 42.97
CA ILE A 10 -2.71 5.32 41.76
C ILE A 10 -3.45 4.35 40.84
N LEU A 11 -4.42 3.58 41.35
CA LEU A 11 -5.25 2.69 40.54
C LEU A 11 -6.39 3.44 39.83
N SER A 12 -6.81 4.57 40.38
CA SER A 12 -7.89 5.40 39.84
C SER A 12 -7.38 6.57 38.99
N LEU A 13 -6.14 7.00 39.20
CA LEU A 13 -5.43 7.96 38.36
C LEU A 13 -4.49 7.22 37.39
N GLU A 14 -4.29 7.75 36.19
CA GLU A 14 -3.26 7.21 35.27
C GLU A 14 -1.85 7.56 35.77
N ALA A 15 -1.43 6.94 36.88
CA ALA A 15 -0.11 7.16 37.48
C ALA A 15 1.01 6.52 36.66
N SER A 16 2.25 6.95 36.87
CA SER A 16 3.39 6.47 36.08
C SER A 16 3.80 5.05 36.49
N ILE A 17 4.47 4.31 35.60
CA ILE A 17 4.93 2.94 35.91
C ILE A 17 5.85 2.89 37.14
N SER A 18 6.67 3.93 37.36
CA SER A 18 7.54 4.03 38.53
C SER A 18 6.75 4.20 39.83
N ASP A 19 5.59 4.85 39.80
CA ASP A 19 4.72 4.98 40.97
C ASP A 19 4.18 3.61 41.41
N PHE A 20 3.83 2.74 40.45
CA PHE A 20 3.42 1.36 40.72
C PHE A 20 4.58 0.52 41.27
N GLU A 21 5.78 0.61 40.67
CA GLU A 21 6.97 -0.09 41.16
C GLU A 21 7.36 0.33 42.59
N ASP A 22 7.31 1.62 42.88
CA ASP A 22 7.58 2.16 44.21
C ASP A 22 6.51 1.71 45.23
N MET A 23 5.26 1.57 44.82
CA MET A 23 4.17 1.06 45.66
C MET A 23 4.36 -0.41 46.03
N ILE A 24 4.79 -1.25 45.08
CA ILE A 24 5.13 -2.65 45.34
C ILE A 24 6.33 -2.74 46.29
N ARG A 25 7.41 -1.98 46.03
CA ARG A 25 8.59 -1.94 46.92
C ARG A 25 8.24 -1.48 48.34
N ALA A 26 7.35 -0.50 48.47
CA ALA A 26 6.87 -0.05 49.78
C ALA A 26 6.07 -1.12 50.53
N SER A 27 5.39 -2.03 49.81
CA SER A 27 4.59 -3.11 50.39
C SER A 27 5.44 -4.19 51.08
N GLU A 28 6.69 -4.41 50.62
CA GLU A 28 7.60 -5.44 51.13
C GLU A 28 7.94 -5.27 52.63
N ASN A 29 7.83 -4.03 53.14
CA ASN A 29 8.13 -3.69 54.53
C ASN A 29 6.85 -3.61 55.40
N ILE A 30 5.70 -4.03 54.88
CA ILE A 30 4.41 -3.98 55.55
C ILE A 30 3.95 -5.40 55.87
N PHE A 31 3.75 -5.70 57.16
CA PHE A 31 3.42 -7.05 57.64
C PHE A 31 1.91 -7.29 57.85
N VAL A 32 1.05 -6.45 57.26
CA VAL A 32 -0.42 -6.60 57.31
C VAL A 32 -0.97 -6.95 55.94
N ILE A 33 -2.19 -7.51 55.90
CA ILE A 33 -2.88 -7.80 54.63
C ILE A 33 -3.18 -6.47 53.93
N LEU A 34 -2.67 -6.35 52.71
CA LEU A 34 -2.93 -5.22 51.82
C LEU A 34 -3.97 -5.64 50.78
N ALA A 35 -5.17 -5.08 50.89
CA ALA A 35 -6.31 -5.46 50.06
C ALA A 35 -6.09 -5.09 48.58
N SER A 36 -5.46 -3.94 48.30
CA SER A 36 -5.22 -3.48 46.93
C SER A 36 -3.90 -3.95 46.32
N LEU A 37 -3.07 -4.73 47.02
CA LEU A 37 -1.76 -5.16 46.50
C LEU A 37 -1.87 -5.99 45.22
N ASN A 38 -2.78 -6.96 45.19
CA ASN A 38 -3.00 -7.79 44.01
C ASN A 38 -3.41 -6.95 42.80
N ASP A 39 -4.26 -5.94 42.98
CA ASP A 39 -4.72 -5.07 41.90
C ASP A 39 -3.59 -4.18 41.35
N VAL A 40 -2.68 -3.72 42.22
CA VAL A 40 -1.48 -2.96 41.83
C VAL A 40 -0.50 -3.84 41.05
N GLU A 41 -0.26 -5.08 41.52
CA GLU A 41 0.61 -6.05 40.83
C GLU A 41 0.04 -6.46 39.46
N GLU A 42 -1.27 -6.71 39.39
CA GLU A 42 -1.96 -7.03 38.13
C GLU A 42 -1.84 -5.87 37.15
N ALA A 43 -2.13 -4.63 37.57
CA ALA A 43 -2.02 -3.45 36.73
C ALA A 43 -0.60 -3.25 36.18
N LEU A 44 0.43 -3.47 37.01
CA LEU A 44 1.83 -3.38 36.57
C LEU A 44 2.19 -4.51 35.60
N SER A 45 1.72 -5.72 35.86
CA SER A 45 1.94 -6.89 35.00
C SER A 45 1.31 -6.71 33.62
N GLU A 46 0.06 -6.22 33.56
CA GLU A 46 -0.63 -5.88 32.32
C GLU A 46 0.14 -4.81 31.53
N ALA A 47 0.54 -3.72 32.19
CA ALA A 47 1.30 -2.63 31.57
C ALA A 47 2.65 -3.13 31.01
N THR A 48 3.36 -3.96 31.77
CA THR A 48 4.65 -4.52 31.36
C THR A 48 4.50 -5.50 30.19
N SER A 49 3.46 -6.35 30.22
CA SER A 49 3.13 -7.25 29.13
C SER A 49 2.77 -6.49 27.85
N TRP A 50 1.96 -5.43 27.98
CA TRP A 50 1.62 -4.55 26.87
C TRP A 50 2.85 -3.85 26.30
N LEU A 51 3.74 -3.30 27.15
CA LEU A 51 4.99 -2.68 26.71
C LEU A 51 5.85 -3.65 25.91
N ARG A 52 6.01 -4.89 26.40
CA ARG A 52 6.73 -5.94 25.69
C ARG A 52 6.14 -6.21 24.31
N ASN A 53 4.81 -6.27 24.21
CA ASN A 53 4.11 -6.51 22.95
C ASN A 53 4.12 -5.30 22.00
N SER A 54 4.23 -4.07 22.54
CA SER A 54 4.30 -2.82 21.78
C SER A 54 5.68 -2.57 21.18
N LYS A 55 6.74 -3.07 21.84
CA LYS A 55 8.14 -2.82 21.48
C LYS A 55 8.47 -3.04 20.01
N PRO A 56 7.98 -4.10 19.31
CA PRO A 56 8.21 -4.26 17.88
C PRO A 56 7.79 -2.99 17.12
N TYR A 57 6.58 -2.48 17.34
CA TYR A 57 6.01 -1.36 16.59
C TYR A 57 6.67 0.00 16.84
N LEU A 58 7.39 0.15 17.95
CA LEU A 58 8.05 1.40 18.36
C LEU A 58 9.51 1.48 17.91
N VAL A 59 10.16 0.33 17.70
CA VAL A 59 11.54 0.30 17.22
C VAL A 59 11.56 0.60 15.73
N SER A 60 12.23 1.71 15.39
CA SER A 60 12.57 2.09 14.02
C SER A 60 13.18 0.89 13.27
N SER A 61 12.76 0.71 12.01
CA SER A 61 12.94 -0.49 11.18
C SER A 61 14.39 -0.87 10.84
N ASN A 62 15.40 -0.36 11.55
CA ASN A 62 16.81 -0.71 11.36
C ASN A 62 17.17 -2.08 11.95
N CYS A 63 16.28 -2.70 12.73
CA CYS A 63 16.51 -4.06 13.23
C CYS A 63 15.80 -5.06 12.31
N VAL A 64 16.61 -5.95 11.72
CA VAL A 64 16.26 -7.00 10.76
C VAL A 64 15.38 -8.07 11.42
N SER A 65 14.20 -7.71 11.90
CA SER A 65 13.14 -8.68 12.18
C SER A 65 12.38 -8.90 10.87
N ASN A 66 12.66 -10.01 10.20
CA ASN A 66 11.98 -10.46 8.97
C ASN A 66 10.46 -10.72 9.15
N SER A 67 9.89 -10.44 10.32
CA SER A 67 8.46 -10.53 10.57
C SER A 67 7.79 -9.22 10.14
N VAL A 68 7.13 -9.27 9.00
CA VAL A 68 6.23 -8.20 8.55
C VAL A 68 5.13 -8.00 9.61
N ARG A 69 4.89 -6.76 10.02
CA ARG A 69 3.94 -6.44 11.10
C ARG A 69 2.55 -6.23 10.52
N LYS A 70 1.53 -6.71 11.21
CA LYS A 70 0.13 -6.51 10.82
C LYS A 70 -0.45 -5.24 11.43
N VAL A 71 -1.25 -4.51 10.65
CA VAL A 71 -1.92 -3.29 11.11
C VAL A 71 -3.04 -3.64 12.12
N GLU A 72 -3.68 -4.80 11.95
CA GLU A 72 -4.72 -5.30 12.84
C GLU A 72 -4.20 -5.55 14.25
N ASP A 73 -3.01 -6.12 14.36
CA ASP A 73 -2.35 -6.39 15.65
C ASP A 73 -1.99 -5.07 16.36
N LEU A 74 -1.53 -4.06 15.60
CA LEU A 74 -1.30 -2.70 16.12
C LEU A 74 -2.60 -2.05 16.60
N GLN A 75 -3.69 -2.20 15.85
CA GLN A 75 -5.00 -1.67 16.22
C GLN A 75 -5.55 -2.31 17.49
N LEU A 76 -5.32 -3.62 17.68
CA LEU A 76 -5.64 -4.32 18.92
C LEU A 76 -4.83 -3.77 20.09
N LEU A 77 -3.52 -3.57 19.93
CA LEU A 77 -2.64 -3.01 20.97
C LEU A 77 -3.05 -1.59 21.38
N VAL A 78 -3.38 -0.73 20.41
CA VAL A 78 -3.89 0.62 20.69
C VAL A 78 -5.22 0.56 21.44
N SER A 79 -6.10 -0.39 21.09
CA SER A 79 -7.37 -0.57 21.78
C SER A 79 -7.18 -1.06 23.23
N GLN A 80 -6.30 -2.03 23.45
CA GLN A 80 -5.92 -2.53 24.77
C GLN A 80 -5.33 -1.43 25.65
N SER A 81 -4.56 -0.51 25.06
CA SER A 81 -3.90 0.57 25.79
C SER A 81 -4.86 1.50 26.55
N LYS A 82 -6.12 1.58 26.11
CA LYS A 82 -7.18 2.40 26.73
C LYS A 82 -7.67 1.84 28.07
N HIS A 83 -7.41 0.57 28.34
CA HIS A 83 -7.84 -0.12 29.55
C HIS A 83 -6.73 -0.22 30.60
N LEU A 84 -5.50 0.14 30.23
CA LEU A 84 -4.38 0.13 31.15
C LEU A 84 -4.54 1.22 32.21
N LYS A 85 -4.31 0.87 33.47
CA LYS A 85 -4.34 1.82 34.60
C LYS A 85 -3.05 2.65 34.72
N VAL A 86 -1.96 2.18 34.11
CA VAL A 86 -0.63 2.81 34.18
C VAL A 86 -0.39 3.75 33.00
N SER A 87 -0.13 5.04 33.23
CA SER A 87 0.22 5.99 32.15
C SER A 87 1.53 5.60 31.48
N LEU A 88 1.49 5.45 30.16
CA LEU A 88 2.64 5.09 29.31
C LEU A 88 2.70 6.04 28.10
N GLU A 89 3.86 6.62 27.83
CA GLU A 89 4.08 7.51 26.69
C GLU A 89 3.96 6.76 25.36
N GLU A 90 4.37 5.49 25.37
CA GLU A 90 4.32 4.54 24.26
C GLU A 90 2.91 4.41 23.68
N ARG A 91 1.84 4.67 24.48
CA ARG A 91 0.46 4.66 23.97
C ARG A 91 0.29 5.70 22.87
N ARG A 92 0.74 6.94 23.11
CA ARG A 92 0.65 8.04 22.14
C ARG A 92 1.53 7.76 20.92
N MET A 93 2.69 7.14 21.13
CA MET A 93 3.56 6.75 20.02
C MET A 93 2.90 5.69 19.13
N LEU A 94 2.30 4.64 19.71
CA LEU A 94 1.58 3.64 18.92
C LEU A 94 0.35 4.23 18.20
N GLU A 95 -0.38 5.14 18.83
CA GLU A 95 -1.47 5.87 18.18
C GLU A 95 -0.99 6.67 16.97
N LEU A 96 0.16 7.33 17.08
CA LEU A 96 0.79 8.04 15.97
C LEU A 96 1.17 7.09 14.83
N VAL A 97 1.79 5.95 15.15
CA VAL A 97 2.13 4.93 14.15
C VAL A 97 0.87 4.41 13.45
N LEU A 98 -0.18 4.07 14.21
CA LEU A 98 -1.45 3.62 13.65
C LEU A 98 -2.09 4.67 12.75
N ASN A 99 -2.05 5.94 13.15
CA ASN A 99 -2.57 7.04 12.35
C ASN A 99 -1.79 7.21 11.04
N ASN A 100 -0.46 7.02 11.06
CA ASN A 100 0.35 7.04 9.85
C ASN A 100 0.00 5.89 8.90
N CYS A 101 -0.21 4.68 9.43
CA CYS A 101 -0.67 3.53 8.64
C CYS A 101 -2.02 3.83 7.97
N LYS A 102 -3.01 4.29 8.74
CA LYS A 102 -4.34 4.62 8.22
C LYS A 102 -4.31 5.72 7.17
N LYS A 103 -3.52 6.78 7.38
CA LYS A 103 -3.34 7.85 6.40
C LYS A 103 -2.75 7.32 5.10
N TRP A 104 -1.76 6.45 5.20
CA TRP A 104 -1.17 5.82 4.04
C TRP A 104 -2.19 4.93 3.30
N GLU A 105 -2.94 4.09 4.01
CA GLU A 105 -3.99 3.24 3.41
C GLU A 105 -5.06 4.08 2.71
N CYS A 106 -5.56 5.15 3.33
CA CYS A 106 -6.52 6.04 2.68
C CYS A 106 -5.94 6.68 1.41
N GLY A 107 -4.67 7.12 1.46
CA GLY A 107 -3.99 7.67 0.29
C GLY A 107 -3.78 6.65 -0.82
N ALA A 108 -3.43 5.41 -0.47
CA ALA A 108 -3.27 4.30 -1.41
C ALA A 108 -4.60 3.95 -2.10
N HIS A 109 -5.69 3.85 -1.35
CA HIS A 109 -7.02 3.60 -1.91
C HIS A 109 -7.47 4.73 -2.84
N SER A 110 -7.35 5.99 -2.42
CA SER A 110 -7.69 7.14 -3.27
C SER A 110 -6.87 7.14 -4.56
N LEU A 111 -5.59 6.78 -4.51
CA LEU A 111 -4.74 6.71 -5.69
C LEU A 111 -5.15 5.56 -6.62
N LEU A 112 -5.55 4.41 -6.07
CA LEU A 112 -6.08 3.28 -6.87
C LEU A 112 -7.41 3.66 -7.55
N ASP A 113 -8.28 4.38 -6.84
CA ASP A 113 -9.55 4.88 -7.41
C ASP A 113 -9.29 5.88 -8.54
N ASP A 114 -8.36 6.83 -8.36
CA ASP A 114 -7.96 7.78 -9.41
C ASP A 114 -7.46 7.03 -10.67
N VAL A 115 -6.65 5.99 -10.49
CA VAL A 115 -6.13 5.15 -11.58
C VAL A 115 -7.24 4.35 -12.25
N GLN A 116 -8.21 3.83 -11.48
CA GLN A 116 -9.37 3.18 -12.07
C GLN A 116 -10.19 4.18 -12.91
N CYS A 117 -10.39 5.41 -12.43
CA CYS A 117 -11.07 6.45 -13.21
C CYS A 117 -10.35 6.75 -14.53
N LEU A 118 -9.00 6.75 -14.54
CA LEU A 118 -8.22 6.89 -15.77
C LEU A 118 -8.52 5.75 -16.76
N PHE A 119 -8.60 4.51 -16.28
CA PHE A 119 -8.88 3.35 -17.13
C PHE A 119 -10.32 3.31 -17.65
N GLU A 120 -11.29 3.81 -16.88
CA GLU A 120 -12.69 3.93 -17.30
C GLU A 120 -12.94 5.10 -18.26
N LEU A 121 -11.96 5.97 -18.49
CA LEU A 121 -12.10 7.11 -19.38
C LEU A 121 -12.39 6.64 -20.82
N ASP A 122 -13.57 6.99 -21.32
CA ASP A 122 -13.96 6.75 -22.71
C ASP A 122 -13.25 7.74 -23.64
N ASN A 123 -12.03 7.38 -24.04
CA ASN A 123 -11.17 8.18 -24.91
C ASN A 123 -11.61 8.19 -26.38
N THR A 124 -12.72 7.52 -26.73
CA THR A 124 -13.27 7.53 -28.10
C THR A 124 -13.71 8.92 -28.56
N VAL A 125 -13.93 9.86 -27.64
CA VAL A 125 -14.47 11.20 -27.93
C VAL A 125 -13.39 12.29 -28.12
N HIS A 126 -12.15 12.10 -27.64
CA HIS A 126 -11.11 13.15 -27.72
C HIS A 126 -9.78 12.75 -28.37
N GLY A 127 -9.63 11.48 -28.75
CA GLY A 127 -8.37 10.98 -29.29
C GLY A 127 -7.29 10.90 -28.21
N ILE A 128 -6.32 10.01 -28.43
CA ILE A 128 -5.17 9.86 -27.53
C ILE A 128 -4.30 11.12 -27.67
N SER A 129 -4.37 12.02 -26.68
CA SER A 129 -3.56 13.24 -26.67
C SER A 129 -2.22 13.03 -25.97
N SER A 130 -1.26 13.92 -26.22
CA SER A 130 0.00 14.00 -25.46
C SER A 130 -0.22 14.18 -23.96
N ASP A 131 -1.37 14.71 -23.56
CA ASP A 131 -1.73 14.95 -22.16
C ASP A 131 -1.97 13.64 -21.43
N LEU A 132 -2.56 12.63 -22.10
CA LEU A 132 -2.77 11.30 -21.53
C LEU A 132 -1.44 10.61 -21.18
N LEU A 133 -0.41 10.77 -22.02
CA LEU A 133 0.91 10.21 -21.72
C LEU A 133 1.52 10.85 -20.46
N PHE A 134 1.37 12.17 -20.32
CA PHE A 134 1.85 12.90 -19.13
C PHE A 134 1.09 12.47 -17.87
N GLU A 135 -0.24 12.31 -17.94
CA GLU A 135 -1.04 11.80 -16.82
C GLU A 135 -0.62 10.40 -16.39
N VAL A 136 -0.39 9.48 -17.34
CA VAL A 136 0.11 8.14 -17.04
C VAL A 136 1.47 8.20 -16.33
N GLU A 137 2.37 9.08 -16.77
CA GLU A 137 3.67 9.27 -16.13
C GLU A 137 3.56 9.82 -14.70
N ASP A 138 2.68 10.80 -14.46
CA ASP A 138 2.39 11.33 -13.13
C ASP A 138 1.87 10.24 -12.19
N PHE A 139 0.91 9.42 -12.65
CA PHE A 139 0.39 8.31 -11.87
C PHE A 139 1.46 7.27 -11.53
N ILE A 140 2.33 6.91 -12.49
CA ILE A 140 3.46 6.00 -12.22
C ILE A 140 4.35 6.56 -11.10
N ALA A 141 4.71 7.84 -11.17
CA ALA A 141 5.56 8.47 -10.17
C ALA A 141 4.89 8.50 -8.78
N ARG A 142 3.61 8.88 -8.72
CA ARG A 142 2.81 8.88 -7.48
C ARG A 142 2.70 7.50 -6.86
N ILE A 143 2.42 6.46 -7.67
CA ILE A 143 2.33 5.07 -7.21
C ILE A 143 3.66 4.57 -6.69
N GLN A 144 4.76 4.82 -7.40
CA GLN A 144 6.10 4.42 -6.94
C GLN A 144 6.47 5.08 -5.60
N SER A 145 6.14 6.37 -5.44
CA SER A 145 6.30 7.07 -4.16
C SER A 145 5.42 6.48 -3.05
N ALA A 146 4.16 6.13 -3.36
CA ALA A 146 3.25 5.48 -2.42
C ALA A 146 3.77 4.10 -1.98
N ILE A 147 4.29 3.28 -2.91
CA ILE A 147 4.91 1.98 -2.59
C ILE A 147 6.13 2.16 -1.69
N ALA A 148 7.04 3.08 -2.05
CA ALA A 148 8.25 3.33 -1.25
C ALA A 148 7.92 3.79 0.18
N SER A 149 6.96 4.70 0.33
CA SER A 149 6.48 5.14 1.65
C SER A 149 5.81 4.01 2.42
N GLY A 150 5.00 3.16 1.77
CA GLY A 150 4.34 2.02 2.40
C GLY A 150 5.35 0.99 2.92
N VAL A 151 6.35 0.63 2.11
CA VAL A 151 7.44 -0.28 2.50
C VAL A 151 8.24 0.30 3.68
N SER A 152 8.48 1.61 3.69
CA SER A 152 9.21 2.27 4.78
C SER A 152 8.49 2.23 6.13
N LEU A 153 7.17 2.06 6.15
CA LEU A 153 6.40 1.90 7.38
C LEU A 153 6.63 0.50 8.01
N GLY A 154 7.05 -0.50 7.23
CA GLY A 154 7.40 -1.83 7.73
C GLY A 154 6.19 -2.71 8.12
N PHE A 155 5.01 -2.42 7.57
CA PHE A 155 3.79 -3.19 7.77
C PHE A 155 3.37 -3.98 6.51
N ASP A 156 2.57 -5.01 6.73
CA ASP A 156 1.98 -5.84 5.68
C ASP A 156 0.74 -5.16 5.12
N PHE A 157 0.93 -4.29 4.13
CA PHE A 157 -0.18 -3.65 3.44
C PHE A 157 -0.55 -4.43 2.18
N SER A 158 -1.76 -5.00 2.16
CA SER A 158 -2.28 -5.68 0.96
C SER A 158 -2.35 -4.76 -0.27
N ASP A 159 -2.55 -3.46 -0.05
CA ASP A 159 -2.65 -2.46 -1.12
C ASP A 159 -1.33 -2.21 -1.85
N ILE A 160 -0.17 -2.55 -1.27
CA ILE A 160 1.12 -2.46 -1.98
C ILE A 160 1.10 -3.34 -3.24
N SER A 161 0.55 -4.55 -3.14
CA SER A 161 0.47 -5.47 -4.28
C SER A 161 -0.47 -4.94 -5.38
N LYS A 162 -1.57 -4.28 -4.99
CA LYS A 162 -2.52 -3.66 -5.93
C LYS A 162 -1.91 -2.44 -6.62
N LEU A 163 -1.16 -1.63 -5.87
CA LEU A 163 -0.39 -0.50 -6.41
C LEU A 163 0.69 -0.98 -7.39
N GLN A 164 1.41 -2.05 -7.07
CA GLN A 164 2.40 -2.65 -7.97
C GLN A 164 1.78 -3.18 -9.26
N ALA A 165 0.63 -3.87 -9.17
CA ALA A 165 -0.10 -4.33 -10.33
C ALA A 165 -0.54 -3.15 -11.21
N SER A 166 -1.14 -2.12 -10.60
CA SER A 166 -1.57 -0.90 -11.30
C SER A 166 -0.40 -0.17 -11.96
N CYS A 167 0.74 -0.06 -11.28
CA CYS A 167 1.96 0.53 -11.84
C CYS A 167 2.47 -0.25 -13.05
N SER A 168 2.40 -1.58 -13.01
CA SER A 168 2.83 -2.43 -14.12
C SER A 168 1.92 -2.23 -15.34
N THR A 169 0.60 -2.18 -15.12
CA THR A 169 -0.37 -1.87 -16.18
C THR A 169 -0.14 -0.48 -16.76
N LEU A 170 0.08 0.55 -15.93
CA LEU A 170 0.36 1.91 -16.41
C LEU A 170 1.68 2.00 -17.18
N GLN A 171 2.73 1.30 -16.75
CA GLN A 171 3.99 1.21 -17.50
C GLN A 171 3.79 0.57 -18.86
N TRP A 172 2.93 -0.44 -18.95
CA TRP A 172 2.53 -1.02 -20.22
C TRP A 172 1.78 0.00 -21.09
N CYS A 173 0.80 0.70 -20.52
CA CYS A 173 0.05 1.74 -21.23
C CYS A 173 0.98 2.84 -21.77
N LYS A 174 1.96 3.28 -20.96
CA LYS A 174 2.97 4.24 -21.40
C LYS A 174 3.71 3.75 -22.66
N ARG A 175 4.16 2.49 -22.69
CA ARG A 175 4.84 1.94 -23.87
C ARG A 175 3.92 1.88 -25.08
N ALA A 176 2.68 1.42 -24.91
CA ALA A 176 1.69 1.38 -25.98
C ALA A 176 1.39 2.78 -26.55
N LEU A 177 1.22 3.78 -25.68
CA LEU A 177 0.98 5.17 -26.05
C LEU A 177 2.17 5.80 -26.80
N CYS A 178 3.40 5.38 -26.54
CA CYS A 178 4.57 5.86 -27.29
C CYS A 178 4.47 5.54 -28.79
N PHE A 179 3.77 4.49 -29.20
CA PHE A 179 3.55 4.17 -30.61
C PHE A 179 2.69 5.20 -31.35
N CYS A 180 1.91 6.02 -30.63
CA CYS A 180 1.19 7.14 -31.24
C CYS A 180 2.13 8.27 -31.68
N ASN A 181 3.29 8.40 -31.03
CA ASN A 181 4.24 9.49 -31.26
C ASN A 181 5.44 9.08 -32.12
N HIS A 182 5.66 7.78 -32.33
CA HIS A 182 6.84 7.23 -33.00
C HIS A 182 6.43 6.02 -33.82
N SER A 183 7.05 5.82 -35.00
CA SER A 183 6.81 4.60 -35.79
C SER A 183 7.53 3.41 -35.12
N PRO A 184 6.82 2.41 -34.58
CA PRO A 184 7.47 1.27 -33.94
C PRO A 184 8.00 0.25 -34.95
N SER A 185 8.98 -0.54 -34.54
CA SER A 185 9.36 -1.78 -35.25
C SER A 185 8.48 -2.95 -34.83
N LEU A 186 8.49 -4.05 -35.59
CA LEU A 186 7.75 -5.26 -35.22
C LEU A 186 8.25 -5.82 -33.88
N GLU A 187 9.55 -5.76 -33.61
CA GLU A 187 10.13 -6.22 -32.35
C GLU A 187 9.62 -5.41 -31.16
N ASP A 188 9.54 -4.09 -31.29
CA ASP A 188 9.04 -3.20 -30.24
C ASP A 188 7.58 -3.52 -29.89
N VAL A 189 6.75 -3.81 -30.89
CA VAL A 189 5.34 -4.17 -30.68
C VAL A 189 5.21 -5.55 -30.02
N LEU A 190 6.04 -6.54 -30.41
CA LEU A 190 6.03 -7.86 -29.80
C LEU A 190 6.44 -7.81 -28.32
N ASP A 191 7.47 -7.03 -27.95
CA ASP A 191 7.86 -6.81 -26.55
C ASP A 191 6.70 -6.24 -25.72
N VAL A 192 5.98 -5.26 -26.27
CA VAL A 192 4.81 -4.69 -25.60
C VAL A 192 3.71 -5.73 -25.46
N VAL A 193 3.40 -6.51 -26.49
CA VAL A 193 2.35 -7.56 -26.41
C VAL A 193 2.67 -8.62 -25.35
N GLU A 194 3.93 -9.08 -25.28
CA GLU A 194 4.37 -10.04 -24.26
C GLU A 194 4.42 -9.44 -22.85
N GLY A 195 4.65 -8.13 -22.75
CA GLY A 195 4.74 -7.40 -21.48
C GLY A 195 3.43 -7.19 -20.74
N LEU A 196 2.27 -7.42 -21.38
CA LEU A 196 0.97 -7.33 -20.69
C LEU A 196 0.78 -8.56 -19.80
N SER A 197 1.19 -8.46 -18.55
CA SER A 197 0.83 -9.45 -17.52
C SER A 197 -0.69 -9.51 -17.37
N HIS A 198 -1.24 -10.64 -16.89
CA HIS A 198 -2.68 -10.80 -16.59
C HIS A 198 -3.14 -9.76 -15.56
N SER A 199 -3.41 -8.55 -16.04
CA SER A 199 -3.87 -7.41 -15.29
C SER A 199 -5.27 -7.71 -14.78
N SER A 200 -5.49 -7.62 -13.47
CA SER A 200 -6.82 -7.62 -12.88
C SER A 200 -7.59 -6.33 -13.16
N VAL A 201 -6.93 -5.33 -13.74
CA VAL A 201 -7.49 -4.04 -14.08
C VAL A 201 -8.02 -4.10 -15.51
N SER A 202 -9.31 -3.79 -15.66
CA SER A 202 -10.03 -3.67 -16.92
C SER A 202 -10.61 -2.26 -16.99
N GLY A 203 -10.68 -1.71 -18.21
CA GLY A 203 -11.25 -0.39 -18.46
C GLY A 203 -11.23 -0.06 -19.94
N ALA A 204 -12.08 0.89 -20.34
CA ALA A 204 -12.24 1.31 -21.74
C ALA A 204 -10.91 1.71 -22.39
N LEU A 205 -10.09 2.52 -21.71
CA LEU A 205 -8.78 2.93 -22.21
C LEU A 205 -7.84 1.74 -22.44
N LEU A 206 -7.80 0.81 -21.47
CA LEU A 206 -6.92 -0.35 -21.59
C LEU A 206 -7.34 -1.24 -22.77
N ASN A 207 -8.64 -1.45 -22.96
CA ASN A 207 -9.16 -2.23 -24.10
C ASN A 207 -8.78 -1.56 -25.43
N VAL A 208 -8.96 -0.24 -25.55
CA VAL A 208 -8.59 0.52 -26.76
C VAL A 208 -7.09 0.40 -27.05
N LEU A 209 -6.23 0.47 -26.03
CA LEU A 209 -4.79 0.33 -26.21
C LEU A 209 -4.39 -1.09 -26.60
N VAL A 210 -5.00 -2.11 -26.00
CA VAL A 210 -4.77 -3.52 -26.36
C VAL A 210 -5.17 -3.78 -27.81
N ASP A 211 -6.36 -3.32 -28.22
CA ASP A 211 -6.84 -3.47 -29.60
C ASP A 211 -5.94 -2.71 -30.58
N GLY A 212 -5.50 -1.51 -30.21
CA GLY A 212 -4.56 -0.70 -31.01
C GLY A 212 -3.20 -1.37 -31.21
N VAL A 213 -2.60 -1.91 -30.15
CA VAL A 213 -1.33 -2.62 -30.20
C VAL A 213 -1.46 -3.91 -31.02
N GLU A 214 -2.55 -4.65 -30.85
CA GLU A 214 -2.83 -5.87 -31.61
C GLU A 214 -3.04 -5.59 -33.11
N TRP A 215 -3.72 -4.48 -33.44
CA TRP A 215 -3.83 -4.02 -34.81
C TRP A 215 -2.46 -3.65 -35.40
N LEU A 216 -1.64 -2.89 -34.66
CA LEU A 216 -0.29 -2.53 -35.08
C LEU A 216 0.59 -3.76 -35.35
N ARG A 217 0.49 -4.78 -34.49
CA ARG A 217 1.18 -6.06 -34.66
C ARG A 217 0.81 -6.70 -36.01
N ARG A 218 -0.48 -6.85 -36.29
CA ARG A 218 -0.98 -7.45 -37.54
C ARG A 218 -0.55 -6.66 -38.77
N ALA A 219 -0.59 -5.32 -38.69
CA ALA A 219 -0.17 -4.46 -39.79
C ALA A 219 1.33 -4.65 -40.09
N LEU A 220 2.19 -4.67 -39.07
CA LEU A 220 3.64 -4.85 -39.24
C LEU A 220 4.01 -6.27 -39.69
N GLU A 221 3.33 -7.31 -39.20
CA GLU A 221 3.47 -8.69 -39.69
C GLU A 221 3.08 -8.81 -41.17
N GLY A 222 2.00 -8.12 -41.60
CA GLY A 222 1.56 -8.07 -42.98
C GLY A 222 2.57 -7.40 -43.92
N ILE A 223 3.23 -6.34 -43.45
CA ILE A 223 4.23 -5.59 -44.21
C ILE A 223 5.59 -6.31 -44.26
N SER A 224 5.98 -7.02 -43.19
CA SER A 224 7.29 -7.68 -43.06
C SER A 224 7.40 -9.05 -43.73
N ARG A 225 6.28 -9.60 -44.25
CA ARG A 225 6.28 -10.90 -44.92
C ARG A 225 7.20 -10.88 -46.15
N PRO A 226 8.15 -11.84 -46.31
CA PRO A 226 9.02 -11.87 -47.47
C PRO A 226 8.19 -11.96 -48.75
N CYS A 227 8.35 -10.96 -49.62
CA CYS A 227 7.78 -10.94 -50.98
C CYS A 227 8.44 -12.01 -51.86
N ASN A 228 8.24 -13.29 -51.51
CA ASN A 228 8.58 -14.39 -52.38
C ASN A 228 7.45 -14.50 -53.41
N SER A 229 7.55 -13.71 -54.48
CA SER A 229 6.85 -13.83 -55.77
C SER A 229 5.38 -13.39 -55.92
N ARG A 230 4.79 -12.62 -54.99
CA ARG A 230 3.56 -11.88 -55.27
C ARG A 230 3.68 -10.44 -54.79
N ARG A 231 3.50 -9.49 -55.70
CA ARG A 231 3.27 -8.06 -55.38
C ARG A 231 2.22 -8.02 -54.26
N CYS A 232 2.54 -7.46 -53.09
CA CYS A 232 1.55 -7.09 -52.08
C CYS A 232 0.43 -6.35 -52.81
N LYS A 233 -0.78 -6.91 -52.83
CA LYS A 233 -1.90 -6.21 -53.47
C LYS A 233 -2.42 -5.19 -52.46
N LEU A 234 -2.78 -4.01 -52.97
CA LEU A 234 -3.40 -2.95 -52.17
C LEU A 234 -4.60 -3.47 -51.35
N THR A 235 -5.30 -4.48 -51.86
CA THR A 235 -6.41 -5.18 -51.19
C THR A 235 -6.02 -5.83 -49.87
N ASP A 236 -4.82 -6.42 -49.75
CA ASP A 236 -4.38 -7.11 -48.53
C ASP A 236 -4.11 -6.11 -47.39
N ILE A 237 -3.71 -4.88 -47.74
CA ILE A 237 -3.53 -3.75 -46.80
C ILE A 237 -4.88 -3.10 -46.49
N GLN A 238 -5.80 -3.10 -47.47
CA GLN A 238 -7.12 -2.50 -47.34
C GLN A 238 -8.03 -3.30 -46.40
N ASP A 239 -7.92 -4.63 -46.39
CA ASP A 239 -8.65 -5.49 -45.44
C ASP A 239 -8.20 -5.24 -43.98
N ILE A 240 -6.89 -5.06 -43.74
CA ILE A 240 -6.33 -4.70 -42.42
C ILE A 240 -6.78 -3.30 -41.98
N LEU A 241 -6.91 -2.36 -42.91
CA LEU A 241 -7.43 -1.01 -42.65
C LEU A 241 -8.94 -0.99 -42.39
N THR A 242 -9.72 -1.90 -42.99
CA THR A 242 -11.17 -1.99 -42.74
C THR A 242 -11.53 -2.68 -41.43
N ASP A 243 -10.65 -3.53 -40.90
CA ASP A 243 -10.85 -4.21 -39.60
C ASP A 243 -10.71 -3.28 -38.39
N TYR A 244 -10.17 -2.06 -38.55
CA TYR A 244 -9.99 -1.08 -37.47
C TYR A 244 -11.17 -0.10 -37.31
N ARG A 245 -12.35 -0.45 -37.82
CA ARG A 245 -13.50 0.46 -37.91
C ARG A 245 -14.59 0.17 -36.89
#